data_AF-A0A2D8S3Y7-F1
#
_entry.id   AF-A0A2D8S3Y7-F1
#
_cell.length_a   1.000
_cell.length_b   1.000
_cell.length_c   1.000
_cell.angle_alpha   90.00
_cell.angle_beta   90.00
_cell.angle_gamma   90.00
#
_symmetry.space_group_name_H-M   'P 1'
#
loop_
_entity.id
_entity.type
_entity.pdbx_description
1 polymer ?
#
loop_
_entity_poly.entity_id
_entity_poly.type
_entity_poly.pdbx_seq_one_letter_code
_entity_poly.pdbx_strand_id
1 'polypeptide(L)'
;MKINKLTLLFGLVFSFAAIPFSALAQDDVEEVVVTGTRIADPNVTSSSQITSIDGEELLVRGITRVEDYLNDLPQISPGQSITNSNGASGTATANLRNLGCSRTLVLMNGRRMVSGTTGGGNCADLNTVP
;
A
#
# COMPACT_ATOMS: atom_id res chain seq x y z
N MET A 1 78.97 -16.90 12.23
CA MET A 1 78.26 -16.65 13.51
C MET A 1 77.07 -15.76 13.20
N LYS A 2 75.85 -16.26 13.45
CA LYS A 2 74.57 -15.53 13.32
C LYS A 2 74.60 -14.24 14.14
N ILE A 3 73.77 -13.26 13.77
CA ILE A 3 72.91 -12.39 14.61
C ILE A 3 72.35 -11.32 13.63
N ASN A 4 71.16 -11.49 13.05
CA ASN A 4 69.79 -11.26 13.53
C ASN A 4 69.43 -9.76 13.75
N LYS A 5 68.54 -9.30 12.84
CA LYS A 5 67.40 -8.37 13.02
C LYS A 5 67.68 -6.99 13.62
N LEU A 6 67.09 -5.96 12.99
CA LEU A 6 65.87 -5.28 13.48
C LEU A 6 65.81 -3.83 12.93
N THR A 7 64.84 -3.58 12.02
CA THR A 7 64.07 -2.34 11.75
C THR A 7 64.80 -0.97 11.61
N LEU A 8 64.38 -0.02 10.79
CA LEU A 8 63.14 0.77 10.95
C LEU A 8 63.06 1.88 9.85
N LEU A 9 61.87 2.03 9.25
CA LEU A 9 61.17 3.20 8.69
C LEU A 9 61.94 4.49 8.27
N PHE A 10 61.66 5.02 7.07
CA PHE A 10 60.81 6.22 6.78
C PHE A 10 61.03 6.70 5.32
N GLY A 11 59.97 7.05 4.57
CA GLY A 11 60.14 7.82 3.32
C GLY A 11 59.13 7.55 2.20
N LEU A 12 57.91 8.06 2.39
CA LEU A 12 56.78 8.17 1.47
C LEU A 12 57.12 8.93 0.17
N VAL A 13 56.89 8.34 -1.02
CA VAL A 13 56.31 9.01 -2.22
C VAL A 13 55.80 7.95 -3.24
N PHE A 14 54.71 8.30 -3.93
CA PHE A 14 54.29 7.86 -5.27
C PHE A 14 53.23 6.76 -5.40
N SER A 15 51.99 7.21 -5.56
CA SER A 15 51.09 6.90 -6.69
C SER A 15 49.64 6.67 -6.21
N PHE A 16 48.82 7.71 -6.30
CA PHE A 16 47.36 7.56 -6.33
C PHE A 16 46.94 7.82 -7.78
N ALA A 17 46.62 6.76 -8.50
CA ALA A 17 46.14 6.83 -9.87
C ALA A 17 44.80 7.57 -9.90
N ALA A 18 44.74 8.66 -10.66
CA ALA A 18 43.51 9.36 -11.00
C ALA A 18 42.68 8.50 -11.95
N ILE A 19 41.55 7.98 -11.48
CA ILE A 19 40.54 7.34 -12.32
C ILE A 19 39.72 8.48 -12.95
N PRO A 20 39.62 8.59 -14.29
CA PRO A 20 38.72 9.56 -14.90
C PRO A 20 37.28 9.11 -14.63
N PHE A 21 36.55 9.90 -13.84
CA PHE A 21 35.11 9.80 -13.72
C PHE A 21 34.51 10.29 -15.04
N SER A 22 34.32 9.38 -15.99
CA SER A 22 33.55 9.66 -17.20
C SER A 22 32.11 9.99 -16.78
N ALA A 23 31.69 11.19 -17.18
CA ALA A 23 30.38 11.76 -16.97
C ALA A 23 29.27 10.74 -17.21
N LEU A 24 28.43 10.56 -16.18
CA LEU A 24 27.10 9.99 -16.35
C LEU A 24 26.38 10.87 -17.37
N ALA A 25 26.13 10.31 -18.55
CA ALA A 25 25.14 10.85 -19.46
C ALA A 25 23.83 10.92 -18.67
N GLN A 26 23.46 12.14 -18.29
CA GLN A 26 22.12 12.46 -17.90
C GLN A 26 21.33 12.38 -19.20
N ASP A 27 20.64 11.26 -19.43
CA ASP A 27 19.55 11.24 -20.38
C ASP A 27 18.62 12.37 -19.94
N ASP A 28 18.58 13.43 -20.74
CA ASP A 28 17.55 14.45 -20.67
C ASP A 28 16.22 13.70 -20.82
N VAL A 29 15.57 13.44 -19.69
CA VAL A 29 14.21 12.93 -19.67
C VAL A 29 13.36 14.06 -20.26
N GLU A 30 13.10 13.98 -21.56
CA GLU A 30 12.14 14.82 -22.25
C GLU A 30 10.82 14.76 -21.48
N GLU A 31 10.20 15.93 -21.28
CA GLU A 31 8.92 16.04 -20.59
C GLU A 31 7.87 15.18 -21.32
N VAL A 32 7.61 13.98 -20.78
CA VAL A 32 6.60 13.07 -21.32
C VAL A 32 5.23 13.60 -20.92
N VAL A 33 4.69 14.51 -21.72
CA VAL A 33 3.30 14.98 -21.57
C VAL A 33 2.37 13.91 -22.14
N VAL A 34 1.81 13.09 -21.26
CA VAL A 34 0.83 12.07 -21.65
C VAL A 34 -0.51 12.75 -21.90
N THR A 35 -0.76 13.16 -23.15
CA THR A 35 -1.96 13.90 -23.58
C THR A 35 -3.23 13.03 -23.71
N GLY A 36 -3.13 11.74 -23.39
CA GLY A 36 -4.26 10.82 -23.42
C GLY A 36 -3.90 9.47 -22.81
N THR A 37 -3.94 9.36 -21.49
CA THR A 37 -3.93 8.05 -20.84
C THR A 37 -5.27 7.37 -21.16
N ARG A 38 -5.25 6.10 -21.58
CA ARG A 38 -6.48 5.28 -21.66
C ARG A 38 -6.98 4.84 -20.28
N ILE A 39 -6.30 5.31 -19.24
CA ILE A 39 -6.57 5.04 -17.83
C ILE A 39 -7.46 6.18 -17.36
N ALA A 40 -8.76 5.91 -17.24
CA ALA A 40 -9.68 6.83 -16.62
C ALA A 40 -9.32 6.93 -15.12
N ASP A 41 -8.51 7.92 -14.77
CA ASP A 41 -8.21 8.21 -13.36
C ASP A 41 -9.33 9.07 -12.77
N PRO A 42 -10.18 8.52 -11.89
CA PRO A 42 -11.27 9.27 -11.28
C PRO A 42 -10.78 10.41 -10.38
N ASN A 43 -9.49 10.41 -9.99
CA ASN A 43 -8.89 11.44 -9.14
C ASN A 43 -8.61 12.76 -9.87
N VAL A 44 -8.58 12.77 -11.20
CA VAL A 44 -8.35 14.00 -11.99
C VAL A 44 -9.51 14.97 -11.86
N THR A 45 -10.72 14.45 -11.66
CA THR A 45 -11.96 15.25 -11.58
C THR A 45 -12.55 15.33 -10.17
N SER A 46 -12.07 14.51 -9.23
CA SER A 46 -12.62 14.39 -7.88
C SER A 46 -11.74 15.13 -6.87
N SER A 47 -12.37 15.92 -6.00
CA SER A 47 -11.69 16.54 -4.85
C SER A 47 -11.39 15.53 -3.72
N SER A 48 -12.05 14.37 -3.75
CA SER A 48 -11.84 13.27 -2.80
C SER A 48 -11.07 12.14 -3.46
N GLN A 49 -10.14 11.54 -2.72
CA GLN A 49 -9.35 10.41 -3.20
C GLN A 49 -10.23 9.17 -3.43
N ILE A 50 -10.13 8.62 -4.63
CA ILE A 50 -10.82 7.42 -5.09
C ILE A 50 -9.75 6.37 -5.37
N THR A 51 -9.85 5.23 -4.68
CA THR A 51 -9.01 4.06 -4.94
C THR A 51 -9.87 3.01 -5.61
N SER A 52 -9.52 2.65 -6.84
CA SER A 52 -10.11 1.51 -7.55
C SER A 52 -9.17 0.32 -7.48
N ILE A 53 -9.72 -0.86 -7.24
CA ILE A 53 -8.97 -2.11 -7.16
C ILE A 53 -9.60 -3.08 -8.16
N ASP A 54 -8.75 -3.74 -8.94
CA ASP A 54 -9.20 -4.75 -9.89
C ASP A 54 -9.34 -6.12 -9.22
N GLY A 55 -10.26 -6.94 -9.70
CA GLY A 55 -10.50 -8.27 -9.16
C GLY A 55 -9.29 -9.19 -9.33
N GLU A 56 -8.54 -9.05 -10.42
CA GLU A 56 -7.33 -9.83 -10.66
C GLU A 56 -6.24 -9.55 -9.63
N GLU A 57 -6.13 -8.31 -9.14
CA GLU A 57 -5.17 -7.95 -8.09
C GLU A 57 -5.48 -8.66 -6.77
N LEU A 58 -6.77 -8.78 -6.41
CA LEU A 58 -7.19 -9.51 -5.21
C LEU A 58 -6.86 -11.00 -5.31
N LEU A 59 -7.00 -11.60 -6.50
CA LEU A 59 -6.67 -13.00 -6.76
C LEU A 59 -5.15 -13.24 -6.68
N VAL A 60 -4.33 -12.36 -7.26
CA VAL A 60 -2.86 -12.45 -7.21
C VAL A 60 -2.35 -12.32 -5.77
N ARG A 61 -2.98 -11.47 -4.95
CA ARG A 61 -2.66 -11.33 -3.52
C ARG A 61 -3.15 -12.51 -2.67
N GLY A 62 -3.96 -13.41 -3.22
CA GLY A 62 -4.51 -14.57 -2.50
C GLY A 62 -5.51 -14.18 -1.42
N ILE A 63 -6.14 -13.01 -1.53
CA ILE A 63 -7.09 -12.53 -0.53
C ILE A 63 -8.43 -13.20 -0.77
N THR A 64 -8.88 -13.96 0.23
CA THR A 64 -10.15 -14.71 0.18
C THR A 64 -11.32 -13.95 0.79
N ARG A 65 -11.04 -12.85 1.50
CA ARG A 65 -12.05 -12.07 2.22
C ARG A 65 -11.82 -10.58 1.99
N VAL A 66 -12.86 -9.87 1.58
CA VAL A 66 -12.76 -8.46 1.17
C VAL A 66 -12.32 -7.57 2.34
N GLU A 67 -12.74 -7.85 3.57
CA GLU A 67 -12.39 -7.02 4.70
C GLU A 67 -10.92 -7.12 5.11
N ASP A 68 -10.23 -8.23 4.84
CA ASP A 68 -8.79 -8.34 5.08
C ASP A 68 -8.03 -7.32 4.20
N TYR A 69 -8.37 -7.25 2.92
CA TYR A 69 -7.81 -6.23 2.03
C TYR A 69 -8.15 -4.81 2.48
N LEU A 70 -9.41 -4.58 2.87
CA LEU A 70 -9.83 -3.25 3.30
C LEU A 70 -9.11 -2.81 4.58
N ASN A 71 -8.81 -3.72 5.50
CA ASN A 71 -8.08 -3.42 6.73
C ASN A 71 -6.62 -3.00 6.49
N ASP A 72 -6.03 -3.37 5.35
CA ASP A 72 -4.70 -2.91 4.94
C ASP A 72 -4.71 -1.46 4.43
N LEU A 73 -5.89 -0.93 4.06
CA LEU A 73 -6.01 0.43 3.56
C LEU A 73 -6.03 1.44 4.71
N PRO A 74 -5.17 2.48 4.68
CA PRO A 74 -5.09 3.46 5.78
C PRO A 74 -6.37 4.31 5.93
N GLN A 75 -7.21 4.35 4.91
CA GLN A 75 -8.50 5.06 4.95
C GLN A 75 -9.60 4.28 5.68
N ILE A 76 -9.41 2.98 5.90
CA ILE A 76 -10.35 2.11 6.60
C ILE A 76 -9.82 1.86 8.01
N SER A 77 -10.70 2.02 8.99
CA SER A 77 -10.47 1.57 10.35
C SER A 77 -11.11 0.19 10.53
N PRO A 78 -10.46 -0.78 11.18
CA PRO A 78 -11.05 -2.09 11.43
C PRO A 78 -12.30 -1.95 12.29
N GLY A 79 -13.40 -2.55 11.82
CA GLY A 79 -14.68 -2.63 12.52
C GLY A 79 -14.86 -3.98 13.23
N GLN A 80 -16.04 -4.59 13.05
CA GLN A 80 -16.22 -6.02 13.30
C GLN A 80 -15.47 -6.84 12.23
N SER A 81 -14.64 -7.77 12.67
CA SER A 81 -13.86 -8.70 11.86
C SER A 81 -13.75 -10.06 12.57
N ILE A 82 -13.19 -11.05 11.88
CA ILE A 82 -12.89 -12.38 12.44
C ILE A 82 -11.91 -12.32 13.62
N THR A 83 -11.10 -11.28 13.72
CA THR A 83 -10.13 -11.08 14.80
C THR A 83 -10.76 -10.62 16.10
N ASN A 84 -12.04 -10.20 16.09
CA ASN A 84 -12.76 -9.84 17.30
C ASN A 84 -13.04 -11.10 18.14
N SER A 85 -12.37 -11.23 19.29
CA SER A 85 -12.56 -12.38 20.18
C SER A 85 -13.71 -12.23 21.17
N ASN A 86 -14.02 -11.00 21.60
CA ASN A 86 -15.10 -10.73 22.55
C ASN A 86 -16.07 -9.70 21.94
N GLY A 87 -17.38 -9.96 22.05
CA GLY A 87 -18.42 -9.12 21.44
C GLY A 87 -18.52 -9.23 19.92
N ALA A 88 -18.03 -10.32 19.32
CA ALA A 88 -18.12 -10.57 17.89
C ALA A 88 -19.57 -10.86 17.46
N SER A 89 -20.06 -10.15 16.45
CA SER A 89 -21.38 -10.39 15.88
C SER A 89 -21.38 -11.45 14.76
N GLY A 90 -20.22 -12.00 14.40
CA GLY A 90 -20.06 -12.88 13.23
C GLY A 90 -20.16 -12.14 11.89
N THR A 91 -20.15 -10.81 11.91
CA THR A 91 -20.32 -9.93 10.75
C THR A 91 -18.98 -9.29 10.40
N ALA A 92 -18.71 -9.03 9.11
CA ALA A 92 -17.57 -8.22 8.68
C ALA A 92 -18.07 -6.81 8.34
N THR A 93 -17.55 -5.76 8.99
CA THR A 93 -18.00 -4.37 8.75
C THR A 93 -16.83 -3.47 8.41
N ALA A 94 -17.04 -2.55 7.46
CA ALA A 94 -16.09 -1.48 7.14
C ALA A 94 -16.41 -0.21 7.92
N ASN A 95 -15.36 0.51 8.34
CA ASN A 95 -15.48 1.83 8.94
C ASN A 95 -14.55 2.81 8.20
N LEU A 96 -15.13 3.66 7.36
CA LEU A 96 -14.36 4.64 6.60
C LEU A 96 -13.96 5.81 7.51
N ARG A 97 -12.65 6.05 7.63
CA ARG A 97 -12.06 7.19 8.37
C ARG A 97 -12.54 7.30 9.82
N ASN A 98 -12.83 6.15 10.43
CA ASN A 98 -13.29 6.04 11.81
C ASN A 98 -14.61 6.76 12.15
N LEU A 99 -15.49 7.00 11.17
CA LEU A 99 -16.79 7.67 11.39
C LEU A 99 -17.90 6.73 11.93
N GLY A 100 -17.61 5.44 12.00
CA GLY A 100 -18.50 4.37 12.40
C GLY A 100 -19.14 3.66 11.20
N CYS A 101 -19.45 2.38 11.36
CA CYS A 101 -19.98 1.56 10.27
C CYS A 101 -21.38 2.02 9.80
N SER A 102 -22.20 2.60 10.69
CA SER A 102 -23.50 3.20 10.32
C SER A 102 -23.37 4.41 9.37
N ARG A 103 -22.19 5.05 9.33
CA ARG A 103 -21.87 6.20 8.46
C ARG A 103 -21.03 5.80 7.24
N THR A 104 -20.79 4.51 7.06
CA THR A 104 -20.06 3.98 5.91
C THR A 104 -21.09 3.40 4.94
N LEU A 105 -21.09 3.90 3.70
CA LEU A 105 -21.98 3.40 2.64
C LEU A 105 -21.26 2.32 1.84
N VAL A 106 -21.77 1.10 1.90
CA VAL A 106 -21.33 0.00 1.04
C VAL A 106 -22.38 -0.25 -0.03
N LEU A 107 -21.93 -0.24 -1.29
CA LEU A 107 -22.75 -0.47 -2.47
C LEU A 107 -22.31 -1.77 -3.13
N MET A 108 -23.27 -2.63 -3.45
CA MET A 108 -23.06 -3.80 -4.30
C MET A 108 -23.83 -3.57 -5.59
N ASN A 109 -23.13 -3.60 -6.74
CA ASN A 109 -23.72 -3.33 -8.05
C ASN A 109 -24.53 -2.01 -8.10
N GLY A 110 -24.04 -0.96 -7.44
CA GLY A 110 -24.69 0.36 -7.37
C GLY A 110 -25.88 0.46 -6.42
N ARG A 111 -26.27 -0.62 -5.73
CA ARG A 111 -27.35 -0.60 -4.73
C ARG A 111 -26.78 -0.69 -3.31
N ARG A 112 -27.37 0.09 -2.40
CA ARG A 112 -27.03 0.03 -0.98
C ARG A 112 -27.30 -1.36 -0.41
N MET A 113 -26.29 -1.93 0.22
CA MET A 113 -26.43 -3.21 0.93
C MET A 113 -27.33 -3.06 2.15
N VAL A 114 -28.12 -4.10 2.42
CA VAL A 114 -28.95 -4.18 3.63
C VAL A 114 -28.03 -4.34 4.85
N SER A 115 -28.47 -3.85 6.00
CA SER A 115 -27.74 -4.07 7.25
C SER A 115 -27.62 -5.56 7.54
N GLY A 116 -26.41 -6.06 7.75
CA GLY A 116 -26.14 -7.47 8.09
C GLY A 116 -25.75 -7.69 9.55
N THR A 117 -25.67 -6.63 10.35
CA THR A 117 -25.38 -6.70 11.79
C THR A 117 -26.66 -6.95 12.62
N THR A 118 -26.53 -7.76 13.66
CA THR A 118 -27.60 -8.08 14.63
C THR A 118 -27.52 -7.27 15.93
N GLY A 119 -26.38 -6.61 16.21
CA GLY A 119 -26.07 -5.93 17.48
C GLY A 119 -26.36 -4.42 17.54
N GLY A 120 -27.11 -3.87 16.58
CA GLY A 120 -27.36 -2.43 16.47
C GLY A 120 -26.30 -1.68 15.66
N GLY A 121 -26.74 -0.68 14.91
CA GLY A 121 -25.96 0.00 13.87
C GLY A 121 -26.29 -0.54 12.48
N ASN A 122 -26.66 0.33 11.54
CA ASN A 122 -27.08 -0.05 10.18
C ASN A 122 -25.85 -0.31 9.30
N CYS A 123 -25.12 -1.39 9.59
CA CYS A 123 -23.82 -1.68 9.00
C CYS A 123 -23.93 -2.83 8.00
N ALA A 124 -23.34 -2.64 6.81
CA ALA A 124 -23.30 -3.68 5.79
C ALA A 124 -22.37 -4.83 6.21
N ASP A 125 -22.77 -6.06 5.90
CA ASP A 125 -21.94 -7.24 6.10
C ASP A 125 -21.14 -7.57 4.83
N LEU A 126 -19.82 -7.44 4.93
CA LEU A 126 -18.89 -7.70 3.83
C LEU A 126 -18.78 -9.19 3.49
N ASN A 127 -19.16 -10.10 4.39
CA ASN A 127 -19.16 -11.53 4.11
C ASN A 127 -20.17 -11.92 3.01
N THR A 128 -21.11 -11.03 2.66
CA THR A 128 -22.08 -11.25 1.58
C THR A 128 -21.56 -10.83 0.21
N VAL A 129 -20.37 -10.22 0.14
CA VAL A 129 -19.69 -9.90 -1.11
C VAL A 129 -18.98 -11.17 -1.60
N PRO A 130 -19.26 -11.64 -2.82
CA PRO A 130 -18.66 -12.85 -3.38
C PRO A 130 -17.18 -12.68 -3.75
#